data_AF-A0A8T8XG60-F1
#
_entry.id   AF-A0A8T8XG60-F1
#
_cell.length_a   1.000
_cell.length_b   1.000
_cell.length_c   1.000
_cell.angle_alpha   90.00
_cell.angle_beta   90.00
_cell.angle_gamma   90.00
#
_symmetry.space_group_name_H-M   'P 1'
#
loop_
_entity.id
_entity.type
_entity.pdbx_description
1 polymer ?
#
loop_
_entity_poly.entity_id
_entity_poly.type
_entity_poly.pdbx_seq_one_letter_code
_entity_poly.pdbx_strand_id
1 'polypeptide(L)'
;MADVAYTLAARRSRLRTPPSVEEATEQIVQWVTAKVGHILGLSAADIDPGDPVHTYSIDSLVMVDLKDWFNREIGASITVFDLMGNTPLRRLGEMAAEKSRYWV
;
A
#
# COMPACT_ATOMS: atom_id res chain seq x y z
N MET A 1 10.81 22.46 4.89
CA MET A 1 10.13 21.94 3.68
C MET A 1 11.05 21.01 2.89
N ALA A 2 11.50 19.93 3.52
CA ALA A 2 12.43 18.97 2.91
C ALA A 2 12.10 17.56 3.45
N ASP A 3 10.98 16.95 3.04
CA ASP A 3 10.66 15.59 3.53
C ASP A 3 9.59 14.80 2.73
N VAL A 4 9.49 14.97 1.40
CA VAL A 4 8.59 14.09 0.60
C VAL A 4 9.36 13.35 -0.49
N ALA A 5 10.28 14.03 -1.18
CA ALA A 5 11.12 13.40 -2.19
C ALA A 5 12.20 12.46 -1.59
N TYR A 6 12.73 12.78 -0.40
CA TYR A 6 13.75 11.96 0.27
C TYR A 6 13.20 10.61 0.75
N THR A 7 11.94 10.57 1.17
CA THR A 7 11.28 9.36 1.71
C THR A 7 10.93 8.34 0.61
N LEU A 8 10.63 8.78 -0.62
CA LEU A 8 10.43 7.86 -1.75
C LEU A 8 11.74 7.18 -2.21
N ALA A 9 12.83 7.93 -2.30
CA ALA A 9 14.14 7.37 -2.64
C ALA A 9 14.63 6.38 -1.58
N ALA A 10 14.41 6.69 -0.29
CA ALA A 10 14.75 5.82 0.84
C ALA A 10 13.85 4.57 0.94
N ARG A 11 12.64 4.57 0.37
CA ARG A 11 11.75 3.38 0.30
C ARG A 11 12.24 2.36 -0.72
N ARG A 12 12.74 2.80 -1.88
CA ARG A 12 13.32 1.92 -2.91
C ARG A 12 14.54 1.13 -2.39
N SER A 13 15.32 1.71 -1.47
CA SER A 13 16.44 1.03 -0.80
C SER A 13 16.04 0.11 0.36
N ARG A 14 14.76 0.08 0.76
CA ARG A 14 14.25 -0.71 1.90
C ARG A 14 13.41 -1.91 1.49
N LEU A 15 13.22 -2.14 0.20
CA LEU A 15 12.84 -3.45 -0.31
C LEU A 15 14.03 -4.41 -0.12
N ARG A 16 14.40 -4.68 1.14
CA ARG A 16 15.17 -5.87 1.46
C ARG A 16 14.28 -7.02 1.04
N THR A 17 14.80 -7.97 0.27
CA THR A 17 14.10 -9.23 0.00
C THR A 17 13.58 -9.76 1.33
N PRO A 18 12.26 -9.73 1.57
CA PRO A 18 11.70 -10.25 2.80
C PRO A 18 11.97 -11.76 2.82
N PRO A 19 12.30 -12.35 3.98
CA PRO A 19 12.55 -13.79 4.08
C PRO A 19 11.33 -14.65 3.72
N SER A 20 10.13 -14.06 3.73
CA SER A 20 8.86 -14.72 3.47
C SER A 20 7.80 -13.78 2.89
N VAL A 21 6.75 -14.36 2.30
CA VAL A 21 5.54 -13.62 1.87
C VAL A 21 4.83 -12.98 3.07
N GLU A 22 4.89 -13.60 4.25
CA GLU A 22 4.29 -13.07 5.48
C GLU A 22 4.96 -11.77 5.92
N GLU A 23 6.29 -11.75 6.01
CA GLU A 23 7.04 -10.53 6.35
C GLU A 23 6.93 -9.45 5.27
N ALA A 24 6.80 -9.85 4.00
CA ALA A 24 6.49 -8.93 2.91
C ALA A 24 5.11 -8.29 3.12
N THR A 25 4.12 -9.11 3.45
CA THR A 25 2.74 -8.68 3.70
C THR A 25 2.69 -7.67 4.83
N GLU A 26 3.33 -7.95 5.98
CA GLU A 26 3.35 -7.03 7.11
C GLU A 26 3.96 -5.67 6.75
N GLN A 27 5.08 -5.67 6.03
CA GLN A 27 5.73 -4.43 5.58
C GLN A 27 4.84 -3.64 4.61
N ILE A 28 4.21 -4.30 3.64
CA ILE A 28 3.32 -3.65 2.68
C ILE A 28 2.09 -3.10 3.39
N VAL A 29 1.51 -3.84 4.33
CA VAL A 29 0.37 -3.40 5.12
C VAL A 29 0.70 -2.12 5.88
N GLN A 30 1.84 -2.06 6.56
CA GLN A 30 2.28 -0.83 7.23
C GLN A 30 2.41 0.35 6.26
N TRP A 31 2.93 0.12 5.05
CA TRP A 31 3.11 1.18 4.06
C TRP A 31 1.82 1.64 3.41
N VAL A 32 0.91 0.73 3.09
CA VAL A 32 -0.40 1.10 2.51
C VAL A 32 -1.25 1.83 3.54
N THR A 33 -1.24 1.40 4.80
CA THR A 33 -1.89 2.11 5.92
C THR A 33 -1.34 3.54 6.05
N ALA A 34 -0.02 3.72 6.01
CA ALA A 34 0.59 5.05 6.04
C ALA A 34 0.25 5.89 4.80
N LYS A 35 0.18 5.28 3.61
CA LYS A 35 -0.20 5.95 2.36
C LYS A 35 -1.66 6.41 2.40
N VAL A 36 -2.56 5.55 2.85
CA VAL A 36 -3.99 5.86 3.01
C VAL A 36 -4.19 6.97 4.04
N GLY A 37 -3.57 6.85 5.22
CA GLY A 37 -3.60 7.91 6.23
C GLY A 37 -3.12 9.26 5.69
N HIS A 38 -2.00 9.27 4.95
CA HIS A 38 -1.49 10.48 4.32
C HIS A 38 -2.48 11.12 3.32
N ILE A 39 -3.16 10.30 2.51
CA ILE A 39 -4.15 10.81 1.55
C ILE A 39 -5.36 11.43 2.26
N LEU A 40 -5.79 10.82 3.37
CA LEU A 40 -6.96 11.25 4.14
C LEU A 40 -6.66 12.37 5.15
N GLY A 41 -5.39 12.72 5.35
CA GLY A 41 -4.97 13.63 6.42
C GLY A 41 -5.12 13.02 7.83
N LEU A 42 -5.10 11.68 7.93
CA LEU A 42 -5.20 10.92 9.17
C LEU A 42 -3.83 10.34 9.57
N SER A 43 -3.67 9.99 10.85
CA SER A 43 -2.52 9.21 11.29
C SER A 43 -2.64 7.78 10.74
N ALA A 44 -1.50 7.12 10.50
CA ALA A 44 -1.51 5.69 10.16
C ALA A 44 -2.13 4.83 11.28
N ALA A 45 -2.09 5.30 12.53
CA ALA A 45 -2.71 4.63 13.67
C ALA A 45 -4.25 4.67 13.63
N ASP A 46 -4.84 5.59 12.85
CA ASP A 46 -6.29 5.75 12.71
C ASP A 46 -6.86 4.93 11.55
N ILE A 47 -6.00 4.18 10.83
CA ILE A 47 -6.38 3.34 9.70
C ILE A 47 -6.32 1.88 10.14
N ASP A 48 -7.47 1.22 10.21
CA ASP A 48 -7.56 -0.21 10.47
C ASP A 48 -7.24 -1.01 9.19
N PRO A 49 -6.18 -1.86 9.19
CA PRO A 49 -5.89 -2.75 8.07
C PRO A 49 -6.95 -3.82 7.79
N GLY A 50 -7.85 -4.07 8.75
CA GLY A 50 -9.01 -4.95 8.60
C GLY A 50 -10.12 -4.33 7.76
N ASP A 51 -10.11 -3.01 7.57
CA ASP A 51 -11.14 -2.32 6.79
C ASP A 51 -10.81 -2.29 5.29
N PRO A 52 -11.83 -2.39 4.42
CA PRO A 52 -11.68 -2.10 3.01
C PRO A 52 -11.36 -0.63 2.73
N VAL A 53 -10.65 -0.36 1.63
CA VAL A 53 -10.23 1.02 1.28
C VAL A 53 -11.42 1.96 1.08
N HIS A 54 -12.54 1.47 0.54
CA HIS A 54 -13.70 2.30 0.23
C HIS A 54 -14.44 2.82 1.48
N THR A 55 -14.22 2.24 2.67
CA THR A 55 -14.88 2.72 3.91
C THR A 55 -14.39 4.11 4.31
N TYR A 56 -13.19 4.49 3.88
CA TYR A 56 -12.58 5.78 4.15
C TYR A 56 -13.04 6.91 3.21
N SER A 57 -14.15 6.73 2.48
CA SER A 57 -14.67 7.71 1.51
C SER A 57 -13.64 8.15 0.46
N ILE A 58 -12.78 7.21 0.06
CA ILE A 58 -11.75 7.42 -0.95
C ILE A 58 -12.40 7.53 -2.33
N ASP A 59 -12.18 8.65 -3.03
CA ASP A 59 -12.71 8.90 -4.37
C ASP A 59 -11.97 8.11 -5.47
N SER A 60 -12.53 8.12 -6.68
CA SER A 60 -12.00 7.36 -7.82
C SER A 60 -10.60 7.81 -8.27
N LEU A 61 -10.23 9.08 -8.08
CA LEU A 61 -8.91 9.60 -8.44
C LEU A 61 -7.85 9.08 -7.46
N VAL A 62 -8.19 9.05 -6.17
CA VAL A 62 -7.33 8.48 -5.14
C VAL A 62 -7.14 6.97 -5.34
N MET A 63 -8.17 6.24 -5.78
CA MET A 63 -8.02 4.82 -6.11
C MET A 63 -7.01 4.58 -7.25
N VAL A 64 -7.00 5.45 -8.26
CA VAL A 64 -6.01 5.39 -9.35
C VAL A 64 -4.61 5.67 -8.81
N ASP A 65 -4.43 6.70 -7.97
CA ASP A 65 -3.14 6.98 -7.34
C ASP A 65 -2.65 5.81 -6.48
N LEU A 66 -3.54 5.18 -5.70
CA LEU A 66 -3.19 4.03 -4.86
C LEU A 66 -2.79 2.83 -5.71
N LYS A 67 -3.52 2.54 -6.79
CA LYS A 67 -3.17 1.51 -7.76
C LYS A 67 -1.77 1.78 -8.37
N ASP A 68 -1.51 3.01 -8.80
CA ASP A 68 -0.24 3.37 -9.43
C ASP A 68 0.90 3.33 -8.42
N TRP A 69 0.63 3.67 -7.16
CA TRP A 69 1.55 3.51 -6.05
C TRP A 69 1.90 2.04 -5.80
N PHE A 70 0.94 1.11 -5.78
CA PHE A 70 1.23 -0.33 -5.68
C PHE A 70 2.13 -0.81 -6.81
N ASN A 71 1.85 -0.39 -8.05
CA ASN A 71 2.69 -0.80 -9.17
C ASN A 71 4.12 -0.25 -9.04
N ARG A 72 4.26 1.03 -8.70
CA ARG A 72 5.55 1.71 -8.67
C ARG A 72 6.40 1.34 -7.46
N GLU A 73 5.83 1.36 -6.26
CA GLU A 73 6.58 1.18 -5.00
C GLU A 73 6.64 -0.27 -4.55
N ILE A 74 5.59 -1.06 -4.84
CA ILE A 74 5.47 -2.45 -4.38
C ILE A 74 5.77 -3.42 -5.53
N GLY A 75 5.73 -2.98 -6.80
CA GLY A 75 5.98 -3.87 -7.94
C GLY A 75 4.81 -4.80 -8.25
N ALA A 76 3.65 -4.57 -7.62
CA ALA A 76 2.47 -5.42 -7.72
C ALA A 76 1.37 -4.76 -8.56
N SER A 77 0.72 -5.54 -9.43
CA SER A 77 -0.42 -5.07 -10.20
C SER A 77 -1.72 -5.32 -9.44
N ILE A 78 -2.26 -4.25 -8.84
CA ILE A 78 -3.59 -4.23 -8.22
C ILE A 78 -4.56 -3.52 -9.16
N THR A 79 -5.79 -4.03 -9.27
CA THR A 79 -6.83 -3.42 -10.11
C THR A 79 -7.67 -2.42 -9.30
N VAL A 80 -8.35 -1.51 -9.98
CA VAL A 80 -9.31 -0.59 -9.30
C VAL A 80 -10.46 -1.39 -8.67
N PHE A 81 -10.86 -2.51 -9.26
CA PHE A 81 -11.88 -3.40 -8.69
C PHE A 81 -11.45 -4.02 -7.37
N ASP A 82 -10.18 -4.43 -7.23
CA ASP A 82 -9.65 -4.95 -5.97
C ASP A 82 -9.77 -3.92 -4.83
N LEU A 83 -9.60 -2.63 -5.15
CA LEU A 83 -9.68 -1.50 -4.22
C LEU A 83 -11.11 -1.05 -3.91
N MET A 84 -12.03 -1.16 -4.88
CA MET A 84 -13.45 -0.81 -4.70
C MET A 84 -14.25 -1.89 -3.97
N GLY A 85 -13.77 -3.13 -3.98
CA GLY A 85 -14.43 -4.24 -3.29
C GLY A 85 -14.36 -4.14 -1.77
N ASN A 86 -14.94 -5.14 -1.10
CA ASN A 86 -14.85 -5.34 0.35
C ASN A 86 -13.52 -6.01 0.76
N THR A 87 -12.46 -5.84 -0.02
CA THR A 87 -11.16 -6.44 0.26
C THR A 87 -10.47 -5.65 1.38
N PRO A 88 -10.16 -6.25 2.53
CA PRO A 88 -9.41 -5.59 3.59
C PRO A 88 -8.03 -5.15 3.09
N LEU A 89 -7.53 -4.02 3.61
CA LEU A 89 -6.16 -3.55 3.35
C LEU A 89 -5.11 -4.63 3.59
N ARG A 90 -5.29 -5.47 4.62
CA ARG A 90 -4.41 -6.61 4.90
C ARG A 90 -4.37 -7.60 3.73
N ARG A 91 -5.52 -7.96 3.17
CA ARG A 91 -5.59 -8.90 2.04
C ARG A 91 -5.01 -8.30 0.76
N LEU A 92 -5.18 -6.98 0.55
CA LEU A 92 -4.51 -6.26 -0.53
C LEU A 92 -2.98 -6.31 -0.38
N GLY A 93 -2.47 -6.13 0.84
CA GLY A 93 -1.06 -6.25 1.14
C GLY A 93 -0.51 -7.66 0.83
N GLU A 94 -1.25 -8.69 1.19
CA GLU A 94 -0.90 -10.09 0.92
C GLU A 94 -0.88 -10.40 -0.59
N MET A 95 -1.93 -10.01 -1.31
CA MET A 95 -1.99 -10.14 -2.77
C MET A 95 -0.84 -9.39 -3.46
N ALA A 96 -0.44 -8.24 -2.91
CA ALA A 96 0.67 -7.48 -3.43
C ALA A 96 2.03 -8.15 -3.14
N ALA A 97 2.19 -8.76 -1.96
CA ALA A 97 3.38 -9.52 -1.59
C ALA A 97 3.58 -10.73 -2.52
N GLU A 98 2.52 -11.50 -2.79
CA GLU A 98 2.54 -12.68 -3.68
C GLU A 98 2.90 -12.33 -5.13
N LYS A 99 2.52 -11.13 -5.60
CA LYS A 99 2.64 -10.71 -7.00
C LYS A 99 3.81 -9.76 -7.27
N SER A 100 4.58 -9.39 -6.25
CA SER A 100 5.55 -8.31 -6.36
C SER A 100 6.81 -8.71 -7.12
N ARG A 101 6.99 -8.16 -8.32
CA ARG A 101 8.21 -8.37 -9.14
C ARG A 101 9.53 -7.86 -8.52
N TYR A 102 9.50 -7.26 -7.33
CA TYR A 102 10.70 -6.73 -6.66
C TYR A 102 11.38 -7.74 -5.74
N TRP A 103 10.68 -8.81 -5.35
CA TRP A 103 11.25 -9.83 -4.46
C TRP A 103 10.71 -11.25 -4.68
N VAL A 104 9.98 -11.51 -5.77
CA VAL A 104 9.81 -12.89 -6.27
C VAL A 104 11.11 -13.45 -6.82
#